data_AF-A0A959WVR4-F1
#
_entry.id   AF-A0A959WVR4-F1
#
_cell.length_a   1.000
_cell.length_b   1.000
_cell.length_c   1.000
_cell.angle_alpha   90.00
_cell.angle_beta   90.00
_cell.angle_gamma   90.00
#
_symmetry.space_group_name_H-M   'P 1'
#
loop_
_entity.id
_entity.type
_entity.pdbx_description
1 polymer ?
#
loop_
_entity_poly.entity_id
_entity_poly.type
_entity_poly.pdbx_seq_one_letter_code
_entity_poly.pdbx_strand_id
1 'polypeptide(L)'
;MTWPPPPPADRPPPPPADPPAGDDRPTGGPWPGRFLWGPPVSLVLAVAVLIAVALSLVPVLDDRLAGAIAEFCSGLVILVAGLVLWRSLAPAPRDATLDSRASPLQTVVAGIACGVGLIVVQGVVVVTGAAIDPGVRRAMDDPDNRVDLNLPGPALALSLVALVVLAPLGEELLFRGLLLRAVWSRLGFAWGCALSSLAFGLAHLDPWFTGIWPRSIALVLVGVGLALVYRRWGFATAVAAHATVNAVAVIALLSA
;
A
#
# COMPACT_ATOMS: atom_id res chain seq x y z
N MET A 1 -76.35 -16.34 -17.06
CA MET A 1 -74.91 -16.56 -17.27
C MET A 1 -74.15 -15.49 -16.51
N THR A 2 -73.59 -15.82 -15.36
CA THR A 2 -72.77 -14.93 -14.53
C THR A 2 -71.30 -15.18 -14.84
N TRP A 3 -70.59 -14.15 -15.28
CA TRP A 3 -69.14 -14.24 -15.54
C TRP A 3 -68.36 -14.47 -14.23
N PRO A 4 -67.29 -15.28 -14.26
CA PRO A 4 -66.39 -15.40 -13.11
C PRO A 4 -65.61 -14.09 -12.88
N PRO A 5 -65.27 -13.78 -11.61
CA PRO A 5 -64.50 -12.59 -11.27
C PRO A 5 -63.07 -12.67 -11.84
N PRO A 6 -62.44 -11.52 -12.14
CA PRO A 6 -61.06 -11.48 -12.62
C PRO A 6 -60.07 -12.01 -11.58
N PRO A 7 -58.95 -12.60 -12.02
CA PRO A 7 -57.91 -13.08 -11.11
C PRO A 7 -57.29 -11.92 -10.32
N PRO A 8 -56.83 -12.16 -9.07
CA PRO A 8 -56.19 -11.14 -8.26
C PRO A 8 -54.91 -10.65 -8.95
N ALA A 9 -54.70 -9.33 -8.94
CA ALA A 9 -53.49 -8.72 -9.49
C ALA A 9 -52.24 -9.30 -8.82
N ASP A 10 -51.27 -9.73 -9.63
CA ASP A 10 -49.97 -10.20 -9.16
C ASP A 10 -49.35 -9.10 -8.28
N ARG A 11 -49.10 -9.44 -7.01
CA ARG A 11 -48.41 -8.52 -6.11
C ARG A 11 -46.99 -8.31 -6.65
N PRO A 12 -46.50 -7.07 -6.73
CA PRO A 12 -45.12 -6.83 -7.11
C PRO A 12 -44.18 -7.62 -6.19
N PRO A 13 -43.08 -8.17 -6.72
CA PRO A 13 -42.12 -8.91 -5.91
C PRO A 13 -41.64 -8.05 -4.74
N PRO A 14 -41.43 -8.64 -3.55
CA PRO A 14 -40.92 -7.89 -2.42
C PRO A 14 -39.57 -7.26 -2.80
N PRO A 15 -39.28 -6.03 -2.31
CA PRO A 15 -37.99 -5.40 -2.54
C PRO A 15 -36.87 -6.32 -2.03
N PRO A 16 -35.68 -6.29 -2.67
CA PRO A 16 -34.53 -7.05 -2.20
C PRO A 16 -34.29 -6.76 -0.72
N ALA A 17 -34.07 -7.80 0.08
CA ALA A 17 -33.76 -7.62 1.49
C ALA A 17 -32.48 -6.79 1.63
N ASP A 18 -32.50 -5.77 2.50
CA ASP A 18 -31.31 -5.00 2.82
C ASP A 18 -30.21 -5.94 3.30
N PRO A 19 -28.95 -5.74 2.84
CA PRO A 19 -27.83 -6.54 3.34
C PRO A 19 -27.73 -6.38 4.86
N PRO A 20 -27.34 -7.44 5.59
CA PRO A 20 -27.24 -7.40 7.04
C PRO A 20 -26.36 -6.23 7.48
N ALA A 21 -26.85 -5.45 8.45
CA ALA A 21 -26.14 -4.30 9.00
C ALA A 21 -24.74 -4.74 9.47
N GLY A 22 -23.70 -4.24 8.82
CA GLY A 22 -22.30 -4.54 9.13
C GLY A 22 -21.52 -5.31 8.05
N ASP A 23 -22.17 -5.73 6.95
CA ASP A 23 -21.44 -6.30 5.81
C ASP A 23 -20.82 -5.18 4.94
N ASP A 24 -19.61 -4.76 5.30
CA ASP A 24 -18.82 -3.79 4.55
C ASP A 24 -17.99 -4.44 3.42
N ARG A 25 -18.24 -5.72 3.10
CA ARG A 25 -17.51 -6.42 2.05
C ARG A 25 -17.83 -5.79 0.70
N PRO A 26 -16.82 -5.57 -0.17
CA PRO A 26 -17.07 -5.02 -1.49
C PRO A 26 -18.07 -5.86 -2.27
N THR A 27 -19.08 -5.22 -2.87
CA THR A 27 -20.07 -5.86 -3.75
C THR A 27 -19.41 -6.27 -5.07
N GLY A 28 -18.70 -7.40 -5.04
CA GLY A 28 -18.19 -8.12 -6.19
C GLY A 28 -18.26 -9.59 -5.82
N GLY A 29 -18.98 -10.38 -6.62
CA GLY A 29 -19.20 -11.80 -6.34
C GLY A 29 -17.91 -12.54 -5.99
N PRO A 30 -18.02 -13.71 -5.31
CA PRO A 30 -16.86 -14.43 -4.80
C PRO A 30 -15.84 -14.59 -5.92
N TRP A 31 -14.58 -14.27 -5.62
CA TRP A 31 -13.43 -14.60 -6.46
C TRP A 31 -13.64 -16.02 -6.97
N PRO A 32 -13.96 -16.21 -8.27
CA PRO A 32 -14.50 -17.48 -8.73
C PRO A 32 -13.49 -18.57 -8.39
N GLY A 33 -14.00 -19.65 -7.80
CA GLY A 33 -13.26 -20.69 -7.07
C GLY A 33 -12.25 -21.52 -7.86
N ARG A 34 -11.39 -20.89 -8.66
CA ARG A 34 -10.15 -21.48 -9.16
C ARG A 34 -9.07 -21.26 -8.11
N PHE A 35 -9.09 -22.18 -7.16
CA PHE A 35 -8.35 -22.29 -5.90
C PHE A 35 -6.81 -22.25 -6.00
N LEU A 36 -6.19 -22.12 -7.19
CA LEU A 36 -4.73 -22.18 -7.37
C LEU A 36 -4.04 -20.84 -7.67
N TRP A 37 -4.78 -19.73 -7.80
CA TRP A 37 -4.23 -18.41 -8.16
C TRP A 37 -4.69 -17.27 -7.23
N GLY A 38 -4.93 -17.56 -5.95
CA GLY A 38 -5.51 -16.61 -4.99
C GLY A 38 -4.55 -15.58 -4.38
N PRO A 39 -5.05 -14.75 -3.42
CA PRO A 39 -4.27 -13.81 -2.60
C PRO A 39 -2.93 -14.29 -2.03
N PRO A 40 -2.77 -15.55 -1.58
CA PRO A 40 -1.50 -16.04 -1.05
C PRO A 40 -0.43 -16.13 -2.13
N VAL A 41 -0.80 -16.43 -3.37
CA VAL A 41 0.14 -16.49 -4.51
C VAL A 41 0.55 -15.07 -4.92
N SER A 42 -0.39 -14.11 -4.92
CA SER A 42 -0.10 -12.70 -5.15
C SER A 42 0.81 -12.11 -4.07
N LEU A 43 0.58 -12.47 -2.81
CA LEU A 43 1.39 -12.08 -1.66
C LEU A 43 2.80 -12.72 -1.73
N VAL A 44 2.88 -14.02 -1.98
CA VAL A 44 4.16 -14.75 -2.10
C VAL A 44 4.95 -14.26 -3.30
N LEU A 45 4.31 -13.98 -4.44
CA LEU A 45 4.98 -13.43 -5.62
C LEU A 45 5.40 -11.97 -5.41
N ALA A 46 4.56 -11.13 -4.78
CA ALA A 46 4.94 -9.76 -4.44
C ALA A 46 6.13 -9.73 -3.49
N VAL A 47 6.09 -10.55 -2.43
CA VAL A 47 7.18 -10.68 -1.46
C VAL A 47 8.43 -11.29 -2.12
N ALA A 48 8.29 -12.31 -2.97
CA ALA A 48 9.42 -12.90 -3.70
C ALA A 48 10.05 -11.93 -4.70
N VAL A 49 9.24 -11.08 -5.36
CA VAL A 49 9.72 -10.03 -6.25
C VAL A 49 10.46 -8.96 -5.46
N LEU A 50 9.89 -8.48 -4.35
CA LEU A 50 10.52 -7.50 -3.46
C LEU A 50 11.86 -8.02 -2.90
N ILE A 51 11.90 -9.29 -2.49
CA ILE A 51 13.12 -9.97 -2.01
C ILE A 51 14.12 -10.15 -3.15
N ALA A 52 13.71 -10.62 -4.33
CA ALA A 52 14.61 -10.82 -5.47
C ALA A 52 15.23 -9.49 -5.95
N VAL A 53 14.43 -8.44 -5.93
CA VAL A 53 14.84 -7.08 -6.24
C VAL A 53 15.82 -6.57 -5.19
N ALA A 54 15.51 -6.65 -3.90
CA ALA A 54 16.42 -6.26 -2.82
C ALA A 54 17.77 -7.03 -2.87
N LEU A 55 17.72 -8.33 -3.17
CA LEU A 55 18.92 -9.18 -3.32
C LEU A 55 19.74 -8.83 -4.57
N SER A 56 19.11 -8.35 -5.65
CA SER A 56 19.81 -7.92 -6.87
C SER A 56 20.54 -6.59 -6.74
N LEU A 57 20.25 -5.80 -5.70
CA LEU A 57 20.87 -4.50 -5.42
C LEU A 57 22.16 -4.61 -4.59
N VAL A 58 22.35 -5.72 -3.88
CA VAL A 58 23.51 -5.99 -3.01
C VAL A 58 24.87 -5.85 -3.72
N PRO A 59 25.04 -6.22 -5.02
CA PRO A 59 26.32 -6.06 -5.72
C PRO A 59 26.61 -4.64 -6.23
N VAL A 60 25.69 -3.68 -6.08
CA VAL A 60 25.72 -2.37 -6.76
C VAL A 60 26.09 -1.22 -5.80
N LEU A 61 26.38 -1.54 -4.54
CA LEU A 61 26.46 -0.60 -3.41
C LEU A 61 27.61 0.43 -3.48
N ASP A 62 28.60 0.23 -4.35
CA ASP A 62 29.75 1.16 -4.45
C ASP A 62 29.56 2.29 -5.48
N ASP A 63 28.58 2.18 -6.39
CA ASP A 63 28.29 3.21 -7.39
C ASP A 63 26.90 3.82 -7.17
N ARG A 64 26.88 5.10 -6.81
CA ARG A 64 25.66 5.89 -6.52
C ARG A 64 24.70 5.95 -7.72
N LEU A 65 25.21 6.05 -8.94
CA LEU A 65 24.38 6.06 -10.14
C LEU A 65 23.78 4.68 -10.39
N ALA A 66 24.58 3.63 -10.22
CA ALA A 66 24.10 2.27 -10.38
C ALA A 66 23.05 1.92 -9.31
N GLY A 67 23.23 2.39 -8.07
CA GLY A 67 22.23 2.30 -7.00
C GLY A 67 20.90 2.97 -7.36
N ALA A 68 20.94 4.20 -7.86
CA ALA A 68 19.74 4.93 -8.29
C ALA A 68 19.03 4.27 -9.49
N ILE A 69 19.79 3.76 -10.47
CA ILE A 69 19.23 2.97 -11.59
C ILE A 69 18.51 1.74 -11.06
N ALA A 70 19.15 1.05 -10.12
CA ALA A 70 18.64 -0.21 -9.65
C ALA A 70 17.42 -0.01 -8.73
N GLU A 71 17.38 1.05 -7.92
CA GLU A 71 16.18 1.52 -7.21
C GLU A 71 15.03 1.86 -8.17
N PHE A 72 15.31 2.57 -9.26
CA PHE A 72 14.32 2.87 -10.30
C PHE A 72 13.76 1.59 -10.94
N CYS A 73 14.64 0.68 -11.34
CA CYS A 73 14.26 -0.63 -11.89
C CYS A 73 13.43 -1.44 -10.90
N SER A 74 13.76 -1.38 -9.61
CA SER A 74 13.01 -2.01 -8.52
C SER A 74 11.57 -1.52 -8.49
N GLY A 75 11.37 -0.20 -8.42
CA GLY A 75 10.04 0.42 -8.46
C GLY A 75 9.26 0.06 -9.72
N LEU A 76 9.92 0.02 -10.88
CA LEU A 76 9.31 -0.37 -12.14
C LEU A 76 8.86 -1.84 -12.13
N VAL A 77 9.70 -2.75 -11.65
CA VAL A 77 9.39 -4.18 -11.55
C VAL A 77 8.20 -4.41 -10.62
N ILE A 78 8.17 -3.75 -9.47
CA ILE A 78 7.05 -3.82 -8.51
C ILE A 78 5.76 -3.35 -9.19
N LEU A 79 5.79 -2.21 -9.86
CA LEU A 79 4.63 -1.67 -10.57
C LEU A 79 4.17 -2.59 -11.70
N VAL A 80 5.08 -3.09 -12.54
CA VAL A 80 4.75 -4.00 -13.65
C VAL A 80 4.18 -5.31 -13.12
N ALA A 81 4.76 -5.90 -12.08
CA ALA A 81 4.24 -7.10 -11.45
C ALA A 81 2.82 -6.86 -10.89
N GLY A 82 2.61 -5.73 -10.21
CA GLY A 82 1.28 -5.32 -9.73
C GLY A 82 0.28 -5.15 -10.87
N LEU A 83 0.68 -4.54 -11.98
CA LEU A 83 -0.16 -4.35 -13.17
C LEU A 83 -0.51 -5.69 -13.83
N VAL A 84 0.43 -6.63 -13.95
CA VAL A 84 0.19 -7.97 -14.49
C VAL A 84 -0.80 -8.74 -13.61
N LEU A 85 -0.61 -8.72 -12.29
CA LEU A 85 -1.53 -9.34 -11.34
C LEU A 85 -2.92 -8.68 -11.37
N TRP A 86 -2.98 -7.35 -11.45
CA TRP A 86 -4.24 -6.62 -11.59
C TRP A 86 -4.96 -6.96 -12.91
N ARG A 87 -4.21 -7.10 -14.01
CA ARG A 87 -4.76 -7.48 -15.33
C ARG A 87 -5.26 -8.92 -15.38
N SER A 88 -4.81 -9.79 -14.49
CA SER A 88 -5.27 -11.19 -14.41
C SER A 88 -6.55 -11.35 -13.60
N LEU A 89 -6.97 -10.31 -12.87
CA LEU A 89 -8.23 -10.30 -12.12
C LEU A 89 -9.45 -10.36 -13.03
N ALA A 90 -10.54 -10.96 -12.54
CA ALA A 90 -11.86 -10.84 -13.15
C ALA A 90 -12.32 -9.35 -13.21
N PRO A 91 -13.26 -8.97 -14.10
CA PRO A 91 -13.65 -7.57 -14.31
C PRO A 91 -14.08 -6.84 -13.02
N ALA A 92 -15.00 -7.43 -12.24
CA ALA A 92 -15.51 -6.81 -11.02
C ALA A 92 -14.42 -6.48 -9.97
N PRO A 93 -13.54 -7.42 -9.54
CA PRO A 93 -12.46 -7.08 -8.61
C PRO A 93 -11.39 -6.17 -9.23
N ARG A 94 -11.17 -6.23 -10.55
CA ARG A 94 -10.24 -5.35 -11.26
C ARG A 94 -10.66 -3.89 -11.19
N ASP A 95 -11.90 -3.59 -11.54
CA ASP A 95 -12.41 -2.21 -11.56
C ASP A 95 -12.41 -1.61 -10.16
N ALA A 96 -12.83 -2.42 -9.19
CA ALA A 96 -12.89 -1.98 -7.82
C ALA A 96 -11.49 -1.75 -7.21
N THR A 97 -10.43 -2.43 -7.69
CA THR A 97 -9.04 -2.24 -7.22
C THR A 97 -8.58 -0.79 -7.31
N LEU A 98 -8.92 -0.12 -8.41
CA LEU A 98 -8.52 1.27 -8.70
C LEU A 98 -9.63 2.29 -8.40
N ASP A 99 -10.69 1.85 -7.73
CA ASP A 99 -11.83 2.70 -7.37
C ASP A 99 -11.36 3.93 -6.59
N SER A 100 -11.89 5.08 -6.98
CA SER A 100 -11.59 6.39 -6.41
C SER A 100 -12.90 7.08 -6.08
N ARG A 101 -13.11 7.34 -4.79
CA ARG A 101 -14.37 7.88 -4.24
C ARG A 101 -14.29 9.37 -3.93
N ALA A 102 -13.10 9.94 -4.05
CA ALA A 102 -12.82 11.35 -3.84
C ALA A 102 -12.74 12.10 -5.18
N SER A 103 -13.14 13.38 -5.18
CA SER A 103 -12.83 14.26 -6.32
C SER A 103 -11.31 14.47 -6.44
N PRO A 104 -10.79 14.95 -7.59
CA PRO A 104 -9.36 15.20 -7.76
C PRO A 104 -8.78 16.14 -6.69
N LEU A 105 -9.50 17.22 -6.36
CA LEU A 105 -9.09 18.14 -5.30
C LEU A 105 -9.08 17.46 -3.93
N GLN A 106 -10.13 16.69 -3.60
CA GLN A 106 -10.18 15.94 -2.35
C GLN A 106 -9.06 14.90 -2.26
N THR A 107 -8.72 14.25 -3.38
CA THR A 107 -7.62 13.30 -3.46
C THR A 107 -6.30 13.95 -3.08
N VAL A 108 -6.01 15.12 -3.64
CA VAL A 108 -4.78 15.86 -3.34
C VAL A 108 -4.78 16.34 -1.89
N VAL A 109 -5.84 17.01 -1.44
CA VAL A 109 -5.92 17.59 -0.09
C VAL A 109 -5.90 16.50 0.98
N ALA A 110 -6.73 15.46 0.85
CA ALA A 110 -6.76 14.37 1.82
C ALA A 110 -5.48 13.53 1.75
N GLY A 111 -4.91 13.33 0.55
CA GLY A 111 -3.62 12.67 0.37
C GLY A 111 -2.53 13.38 1.17
N ILE A 112 -2.34 14.68 0.95
CA ILE A 112 -1.33 15.49 1.66
C ILE A 112 -1.60 15.46 3.17
N ALA A 113 -2.83 15.75 3.60
CA ALA A 113 -3.17 15.82 5.01
C ALA A 113 -2.94 14.46 5.73
N CYS A 114 -3.36 13.36 5.12
CA CYS A 114 -3.12 12.03 5.67
C CYS A 114 -1.63 11.70 5.65
N GLY A 115 -0.92 11.98 4.56
CA GLY A 115 0.53 11.74 4.47
C GLY A 115 1.32 12.47 5.55
N VAL A 116 1.04 13.75 5.78
CA VAL A 116 1.62 14.53 6.88
C VAL A 116 1.28 13.92 8.24
N GLY A 117 0.03 13.51 8.44
CA GLY A 117 -0.37 12.80 9.66
C GLY A 117 0.43 11.52 9.90
N LEU A 118 0.69 10.74 8.85
CA LEU A 118 1.48 9.51 8.92
C LEU A 118 2.96 9.78 9.24
N ILE A 119 3.54 10.85 8.68
CA ILE A 119 4.89 11.30 9.03
C ILE A 119 4.98 11.66 10.52
N VAL A 120 3.98 12.39 11.05
CA VAL A 120 3.95 12.74 12.48
C VAL A 120 3.88 11.48 13.34
N VAL A 121 3.02 10.51 12.99
CA VAL A 121 2.95 9.22 13.70
C VAL A 121 4.29 8.49 13.67
N GLN A 122 4.94 8.41 12.50
CA GLN A 122 6.26 7.80 12.37
C GLN A 122 7.30 8.51 13.23
N GLY A 123 7.35 9.84 13.20
CA GLY A 123 8.27 10.64 14.02
C GLY A 123 8.06 10.42 15.51
N VAL A 124 6.81 10.40 15.97
CA VAL A 124 6.48 10.12 17.39
C VAL A 124 6.97 8.74 17.82
N VAL A 125 6.72 7.71 17.01
CA VAL A 125 7.17 6.33 17.32
C VAL A 125 8.69 6.24 17.40
N VAL A 126 9.39 6.83 16.42
CA VAL A 126 10.86 6.81 16.38
C VAL A 126 11.46 7.58 17.55
N VAL A 127 10.97 8.79 17.83
CA VAL A 127 11.44 9.63 18.95
C VAL A 127 11.18 8.94 20.29
N THR A 128 10.01 8.33 20.46
CA THR A 128 9.66 7.59 21.69
C THR A 128 10.56 6.38 21.86
N GLY A 129 10.77 5.60 20.81
CA GLY A 129 11.69 4.46 20.82
C GLY A 129 13.10 4.87 21.23
N ALA A 130 13.61 5.97 20.68
CA ALA A 130 14.92 6.50 21.01
C ALA A 130 15.01 7.17 22.39
N ALA A 131 13.88 7.47 23.03
CA ALA A 131 13.83 7.97 24.40
C ALA A 131 13.88 6.83 25.43
N ILE A 132 13.38 5.64 25.08
CA ILE A 132 13.31 4.48 25.98
C ILE A 132 14.41 3.44 25.74
N ASP A 133 15.05 3.47 24.58
CA ASP A 133 16.08 2.52 24.18
C ASP A 133 17.35 3.27 23.69
N PRO A 134 18.43 3.32 24.51
CA PRO A 134 19.69 3.92 24.11
C PRO A 134 20.34 3.26 22.88
N GLY A 135 19.98 2.01 22.57
CA GLY A 135 20.40 1.32 21.35
C GLY A 135 19.80 1.96 20.10
N VAL A 136 18.51 2.29 20.15
CA VAL A 136 17.84 3.05 19.06
C VAL A 136 18.48 4.43 18.92
N ARG A 137 18.73 5.14 20.03
CA ARG A 137 19.38 6.46 19.97
C ARG A 137 20.74 6.38 19.28
N ARG A 138 21.59 5.44 19.71
CA ARG A 138 22.91 5.21 19.10
C ARG A 138 22.80 4.89 17.61
N ALA A 139 21.85 4.05 17.22
CA ALA A 139 21.62 3.72 15.81
C ALA A 139 21.18 4.95 14.99
N MET A 140 20.38 5.85 15.56
CA MET A 140 19.99 7.10 14.86
C MET A 140 21.14 8.09 14.71
N ASP A 141 22.04 8.13 15.68
CA ASP A 141 23.17 9.06 15.68
C ASP A 141 24.35 8.55 14.83
N ASP A 142 24.36 7.25 14.52
CA ASP A 142 25.37 6.57 13.70
C ASP A 142 25.40 7.15 12.27
N PRO A 143 26.53 7.74 11.82
CA PRO A 143 26.67 8.24 10.46
C PRO A 143 26.46 7.18 9.38
N ASP A 144 26.80 5.91 9.65
CA ASP A 144 26.63 4.82 8.68
C ASP A 144 25.14 4.50 8.44
N ASN A 145 24.28 4.92 9.36
CA ASN A 145 22.83 4.76 9.24
C ASN A 145 22.12 5.96 8.58
N ARG A 146 22.87 7.02 8.21
CA ARG A 146 22.32 8.15 7.47
C ARG A 146 22.32 7.86 5.98
N VAL A 147 21.21 8.18 5.32
CA VAL A 147 21.14 8.14 3.85
C VAL A 147 21.82 9.39 3.30
N ASP A 148 22.99 9.23 2.68
CA ASP A 148 23.68 10.31 1.96
C ASP A 148 23.06 10.50 0.57
N LEU A 149 22.25 11.55 0.40
CA LEU A 149 21.63 11.92 -0.87
C LEU A 149 22.48 12.89 -1.72
N ASN A 150 23.80 12.99 -1.49
CA ASN A 150 24.70 13.71 -2.41
C ASN A 150 24.88 12.92 -3.73
N LEU A 151 23.81 12.87 -4.51
CA LEU A 151 23.69 12.15 -5.77
C LEU A 151 23.99 13.10 -6.93
N PRO A 152 24.69 12.64 -7.98
CA PRO A 152 24.74 13.37 -9.25
C PRO A 152 23.33 13.67 -9.77
N GLY A 153 23.14 14.79 -10.47
CA GLY A 153 21.81 15.24 -10.94
C GLY A 153 20.95 14.15 -11.61
N PRO A 154 21.49 13.32 -12.52
CA PRO A 154 20.74 12.20 -13.10
C PRO A 154 20.34 11.11 -12.10
N ALA A 155 21.22 10.77 -11.15
CA ALA A 155 20.94 9.78 -10.12
C ALA A 155 19.86 10.29 -9.15
N LEU A 156 19.93 11.56 -8.77
CA LEU A 156 18.90 12.21 -7.96
C LEU A 156 17.53 12.18 -8.66
N ALA A 157 17.48 12.50 -9.95
CA ALA A 157 16.24 12.48 -10.72
C ALA A 157 15.64 11.05 -10.78
N LEU A 158 16.46 10.03 -10.99
CA LEU A 158 16.03 8.63 -10.99
C LEU A 158 15.46 8.21 -9.63
N SER A 159 16.18 8.48 -8.53
CA SER A 159 15.71 8.16 -7.18
C SER A 159 14.43 8.91 -6.82
N LEU A 160 14.28 10.18 -7.22
CA LEU A 160 13.04 10.94 -6.99
C LEU A 160 11.84 10.29 -7.69
N VAL A 161 11.98 9.90 -8.96
CA VAL A 161 10.90 9.22 -9.68
C VAL A 161 10.62 7.85 -9.06
N ALA A 162 11.66 7.12 -8.68
CA ALA A 162 11.51 5.82 -8.05
C ALA A 162 10.73 5.92 -6.73
N LEU A 163 11.17 6.79 -5.82
CA LEU A 163 10.63 6.92 -4.47
C LEU A 163 9.27 7.62 -4.41
N VAL A 164 9.06 8.67 -5.21
CA VAL A 164 7.85 9.52 -5.07
C VAL A 164 6.74 9.08 -6.03
N VAL A 165 7.06 8.35 -7.09
CA VAL A 165 6.09 7.95 -8.12
C VAL A 165 5.96 6.44 -8.21
N LEU A 166 7.05 5.74 -8.58
CA LEU A 166 6.98 4.31 -8.88
C LEU A 166 6.66 3.47 -7.64
N ALA A 167 7.34 3.71 -6.53
CA ALA A 167 7.12 3.01 -5.28
C ALA A 167 5.68 3.20 -4.76
N PRO A 168 5.14 4.42 -4.58
CA PRO A 168 3.75 4.62 -4.18
C PRO A 168 2.75 3.95 -5.11
N LEU A 169 2.93 4.03 -6.44
CA LEU A 169 2.02 3.38 -7.38
C LEU A 169 2.07 1.85 -7.28
N GLY A 170 3.27 1.28 -7.28
CA GLY A 170 3.48 -0.17 -7.25
C GLY A 170 3.06 -0.78 -5.92
N GLU A 171 3.49 -0.19 -4.81
CA GLU A 171 3.21 -0.68 -3.47
C GLU A 171 1.73 -0.52 -3.11
N GLU A 172 1.10 0.62 -3.40
CA GLU A 172 -0.33 0.74 -3.13
C GLU A 172 -1.17 -0.22 -3.99
N LEU A 173 -0.74 -0.50 -5.24
CA LEU A 173 -1.41 -1.48 -6.07
C LEU A 173 -1.30 -2.88 -5.46
N LEU A 174 -0.10 -3.30 -5.05
CA LEU A 174 0.13 -4.61 -4.45
C LEU A 174 -0.54 -4.77 -3.09
N PHE A 175 -0.30 -3.85 -2.16
CA PHE A 175 -0.73 -4.00 -0.78
C PHE A 175 -2.21 -3.62 -0.59
N ARG A 176 -2.70 -2.55 -1.24
CA ARG A 176 -4.06 -2.02 -0.98
C ARG A 176 -5.01 -2.50 -2.06
N GLY A 177 -4.60 -2.36 -3.31
CA GLY A 177 -5.37 -2.80 -4.46
C GLY A 177 -5.59 -4.32 -4.49
N LEU A 178 -4.53 -5.11 -4.31
CA LEU A 178 -4.60 -6.56 -4.43
C LEU A 178 -4.75 -7.26 -3.07
N LEU A 179 -3.75 -7.15 -2.20
CA LEU A 179 -3.68 -7.92 -0.95
C LEU A 179 -4.81 -7.58 0.03
N LEU A 180 -4.96 -6.30 0.39
CA LEU A 180 -6.00 -5.81 1.30
C LEU A 180 -7.38 -6.22 0.78
N ARG A 181 -7.71 -5.96 -0.49
CA ARG A 181 -9.01 -6.33 -1.06
C ARG A 181 -9.25 -7.84 -1.07
N ALA A 182 -8.23 -8.62 -1.38
CA ALA A 182 -8.37 -10.06 -1.47
C ALA A 182 -8.63 -10.71 -0.11
N VAL A 183 -8.04 -10.17 0.97
CA VAL A 183 -8.36 -10.57 2.35
C VAL A 183 -9.69 -9.97 2.81
N TRP A 184 -9.92 -8.67 2.57
CA TRP A 184 -11.15 -7.96 2.97
C TRP A 184 -12.40 -8.66 2.42
N SER A 185 -12.40 -9.04 1.15
CA SER A 185 -13.53 -9.72 0.52
C SER A 185 -13.90 -11.07 1.17
N ARG A 186 -13.00 -11.69 1.95
CA ARG A 186 -13.19 -13.01 2.57
C ARG A 186 -13.37 -12.94 4.08
N LEU A 187 -12.51 -12.17 4.74
CA LEU A 187 -12.37 -12.13 6.19
C LEU A 187 -12.83 -10.79 6.80
N GLY A 188 -13.22 -9.81 5.98
CA GLY A 188 -13.61 -8.48 6.43
C GLY A 188 -12.43 -7.51 6.52
N PHE A 189 -12.74 -6.22 6.63
CA PHE A 189 -11.73 -5.16 6.53
C PHE A 189 -10.65 -5.24 7.60
N ALA A 190 -11.01 -5.59 8.84
CA ALA A 190 -10.06 -5.65 9.96
C ALA A 190 -8.88 -6.60 9.67
N TRP A 191 -9.16 -7.81 9.19
CA TRP A 191 -8.15 -8.78 8.78
C TRP A 191 -7.37 -8.31 7.56
N GLY A 192 -8.06 -7.70 6.59
CA GLY A 192 -7.40 -7.13 5.43
C GLY A 192 -6.38 -6.06 5.81
N CYS A 193 -6.79 -5.12 6.65
CA CYS A 193 -5.96 -4.04 7.17
C CYS A 193 -4.76 -4.59 7.94
N ALA A 194 -4.98 -5.52 8.88
CA ALA A 194 -3.91 -6.09 9.68
C ALA A 194 -2.87 -6.83 8.82
N LEU A 195 -3.32 -7.74 7.94
CA LEU A 195 -2.42 -8.56 7.13
C LEU A 195 -1.69 -7.75 6.06
N SER A 196 -2.37 -6.79 5.39
CA SER A 196 -1.71 -5.96 4.39
C SER A 196 -0.67 -5.02 5.01
N SER A 197 -0.97 -4.48 6.19
CA SER A 197 -0.09 -3.54 6.89
C SER A 197 1.11 -4.24 7.50
N LEU A 198 0.92 -5.46 8.02
CA LEU A 198 2.03 -6.29 8.48
C LEU A 198 2.93 -6.69 7.31
N ALA A 199 2.37 -7.15 6.19
CA ALA A 199 3.14 -7.48 4.99
C ALA A 199 3.92 -6.25 4.47
N PHE A 200 3.31 -5.06 4.47
CA PHE A 200 3.96 -3.82 4.13
C PHE A 200 5.15 -3.53 5.05
N GLY A 201 4.97 -3.56 6.36
CA GLY A 201 6.07 -3.33 7.32
C GLY A 201 7.18 -4.38 7.22
N LEU A 202 6.84 -5.65 6.99
CA LEU A 202 7.80 -6.74 6.82
C LEU A 202 8.65 -6.59 5.55
N ALA A 203 8.05 -6.11 4.46
CA ALA A 203 8.75 -5.85 3.20
C ALA A 203 9.81 -4.73 3.32
N HIS A 204 9.74 -3.93 4.38
CA HIS A 204 10.64 -2.81 4.66
C HIS A 204 11.61 -3.10 5.81
N LEU A 205 11.69 -4.36 6.27
CA LEU A 205 12.70 -4.75 7.23
C LEU A 205 14.07 -4.74 6.55
N ASP A 206 14.99 -3.98 7.13
CA ASP A 206 16.38 -3.98 6.73
C ASP A 206 17.17 -4.94 7.66
N PRO A 207 17.65 -6.09 7.16
CA PRO A 207 18.36 -7.06 7.98
C PRO A 207 19.75 -6.57 8.43
N TRP A 208 20.26 -5.48 7.85
CA TRP A 208 21.61 -4.98 8.11
C TRP A 208 21.68 -3.93 9.20
N PHE A 209 20.55 -3.36 9.61
CA PHE A 209 20.51 -2.32 10.62
C PHE A 209 20.08 -2.85 11.99
N THR A 210 20.98 -2.80 12.96
CA THR A 210 20.67 -3.14 14.35
C THR A 210 20.05 -1.94 15.08
N GLY A 211 19.02 -2.15 15.91
CA GLY A 211 18.44 -1.10 16.76
C GLY A 211 17.28 -0.29 16.16
N ILE A 212 16.56 -0.78 15.14
CA ILE A 212 15.49 -0.01 14.47
C ILE A 212 14.07 -0.58 14.64
N TRP A 213 13.82 -1.31 15.73
CA TRP A 213 12.47 -1.82 16.03
C TRP A 213 11.36 -0.73 15.99
N PRO A 214 11.58 0.55 16.37
CA PRO A 214 10.53 1.56 16.28
C PRO A 214 10.16 1.89 14.84
N ARG A 215 11.12 1.84 13.89
CA ARG A 215 10.85 2.06 12.47
C ARG A 215 9.96 0.95 11.91
N SER A 216 10.22 -0.30 12.29
CA SER A 216 9.38 -1.44 11.87
C SER A 216 7.93 -1.25 12.34
N ILE A 217 7.72 -0.83 13.60
CA ILE A 217 6.39 -0.52 14.12
C ILE A 217 5.77 0.66 13.36
N ALA A 218 6.53 1.74 13.16
CA ALA A 218 6.07 2.90 12.43
C ALA A 218 5.62 2.56 11.01
N LEU A 219 6.35 1.69 10.30
CA LEU A 219 6.00 1.24 8.95
C LEU A 219 4.72 0.40 8.93
N VAL A 220 4.49 -0.46 9.93
CA VAL A 220 3.20 -1.16 10.07
C VAL A 220 2.06 -0.16 10.31
N LEU A 221 2.28 0.87 11.14
CA LEU A 221 1.27 1.91 11.41
C LEU A 221 0.99 2.80 10.20
N VAL A 222 2.02 3.17 9.43
CA VAL A 222 1.88 3.78 8.10
C VAL A 222 1.04 2.86 7.21
N GLY A 223 1.33 1.56 7.28
CA GLY A 223 0.60 0.53 6.56
C GLY A 223 -0.92 0.57 6.83
N VAL A 224 -1.27 0.64 8.12
CA VAL A 224 -2.65 0.75 8.63
C VAL A 224 -3.29 2.05 8.15
N GLY A 225 -2.58 3.16 8.29
CA GLY A 225 -3.04 4.47 7.84
C GLY A 225 -3.41 4.48 6.36
N LEU A 226 -2.56 3.94 5.50
CA LEU A 226 -2.81 3.82 4.06
C LEU A 226 -4.00 2.90 3.76
N ALA A 227 -4.18 1.81 4.50
CA ALA A 227 -5.35 0.95 4.36
C ALA A 227 -6.66 1.68 4.73
N LEU A 228 -6.63 2.52 5.77
CA LEU A 228 -7.78 3.36 6.16
C LEU A 228 -8.08 4.44 5.10
N VAL A 229 -7.05 5.09 4.57
CA VAL A 229 -7.17 6.07 3.47
C VAL A 229 -7.78 5.40 2.23
N TYR A 230 -7.29 4.21 1.86
CA TYR A 230 -7.82 3.44 0.74
C TYR A 230 -9.30 3.07 0.94
N ARG A 231 -9.68 2.61 2.14
CA ARG A 231 -11.09 2.32 2.45
C ARG A 231 -11.97 3.57 2.37
N ARG A 232 -11.46 4.72 2.82
CA ARG A 232 -12.25 5.95 2.91
C ARG A 232 -12.40 6.70 1.59
N TRP A 233 -11.33 6.78 0.79
CA TRP A 233 -11.27 7.63 -0.41
C TRP A 233 -10.84 6.89 -1.69
N GLY A 234 -10.25 5.70 -1.57
CA GLY A 234 -9.86 4.87 -2.72
C GLY A 234 -8.39 4.96 -3.08
N PHE A 235 -8.06 4.35 -4.23
CA PHE A 235 -6.69 4.11 -4.67
C PHE A 235 -5.86 5.38 -4.82
N ALA A 236 -6.38 6.36 -5.58
CA ALA A 236 -5.62 7.58 -5.90
C ALA A 236 -5.24 8.38 -4.65
N THR A 237 -6.11 8.43 -3.63
CA THR A 237 -5.83 9.13 -2.37
C THR A 237 -4.81 8.40 -1.51
N ALA A 238 -4.83 7.05 -1.51
CA ALA A 238 -3.80 6.26 -0.83
C ALA A 238 -2.42 6.47 -1.48
N VAL A 239 -2.35 6.44 -2.82
CA VAL A 239 -1.13 6.77 -3.58
C VAL A 239 -0.64 8.19 -3.25
N ALA A 240 -1.52 9.18 -3.24
CA ALA A 240 -1.15 10.56 -2.92
C ALA A 240 -0.64 10.71 -1.48
N ALA A 241 -1.26 10.02 -0.51
CA ALA A 241 -0.79 10.00 0.88
C ALA A 241 0.59 9.36 1.00
N HIS A 242 0.81 8.21 0.34
CA HIS A 242 2.10 7.53 0.35
C HIS A 242 3.18 8.37 -0.36
N ALA A 243 2.89 8.92 -1.53
CA ALA A 243 3.79 9.83 -2.23
C ALA A 243 4.16 11.05 -1.39
N THR A 244 3.23 11.57 -0.57
CA THR A 244 3.52 12.66 0.38
C THR A 244 4.52 12.22 1.45
N VAL A 245 4.34 11.03 2.03
CA VAL A 245 5.30 10.46 3.00
C VAL A 245 6.71 10.40 2.39
N ASN A 246 6.82 9.86 1.18
CA ASN A 246 8.11 9.67 0.51
C ASN A 246 8.72 11.01 0.07
N ALA A 247 7.93 11.94 -0.46
CA ALA A 247 8.42 13.25 -0.86
C ALA A 247 8.99 14.05 0.32
N VAL A 248 8.30 14.06 1.47
CA VAL A 248 8.80 14.75 2.67
C VAL A 248 10.06 14.08 3.21
N ALA A 249 10.13 12.75 3.20
CA ALA A 249 11.33 12.02 3.60
C ALA A 249 12.54 12.41 2.72
N VAL A 250 12.36 12.49 1.39
CA VAL A 250 13.43 12.93 0.49
C VAL A 250 13.82 14.38 0.73
N ILE A 251 12.86 15.28 0.92
CA ILE A 251 13.15 16.70 1.22
C ILE A 251 13.94 16.83 2.53
N ALA A 252 13.56 16.07 3.57
CA ALA A 252 14.26 16.07 4.86
C ALA A 252 15.71 15.56 4.70
N LEU A 253 15.93 14.55 3.87
CA LEU A 253 17.27 14.02 3.60
C LEU A 253 18.13 14.96 2.75
N LEU A 254 17.54 15.72 1.82
CA LEU A 254 18.27 16.73 1.01
C LEU A 254 18.61 18.01 1.78
N SER A 255 18.02 18.22 2.96
CA SER A 255 18.20 19.41 3.80
C SER A 255 19.02 19.16 5.07
N ALA A 256 19.47 17.92 5.27
CA ALA A 256 20.32 17.47 6.38
C ALA A 256 21.81 17.49 5.98
#